data_AF-A0AAV2QTF9-F1
#
_entry.id   AF-A0AAV2QTF9-F1
#
_cell.length_a   1.000
_cell.length_b   1.000
_cell.length_c   1.000
_cell.angle_alpha   90.00
_cell.angle_beta   90.00
_cell.angle_gamma   90.00
#
_symmetry.space_group_name_H-M   'P 1'
#
loop_
_entity.id
_entity.type
_entity.pdbx_description
1 polymer ?
#
loop_
_entity_poly.entity_id
_entity_poly.type
_entity_poly.pdbx_seq_one_letter_code
_entity_poly.pdbx_strand_id
1 'polypeptide(L)'
;IENEMTFSATSQSVNINPILSHLLLKRPKRATCGFRHPKCNKGCSSPGQYYGCECRQDLGSQYYAYRCKVPCNDGDYKYYDYTQIAEHHSANSKPNPTCTITDSGVTNSQKRQILRLHNEFRAKVARGDEQRSPDQYKQPRGSNIKELIWNDELAYIAQKWANRCSYGHESNGLERRSPCSRSYYYVGQNIYYITTAGNYWENAITGWYDEVKDTPSRLARKYEIGVTLEMIGHYTQMLWADTYEIGCGAVTYLEGYGSTTFYVCNYGPGGNTAGQEIYKRGEPASECGSSGRSNNYRDLCAPGP
;
A
#
# COMPACT_ATOMS: atom_id res chain seq x y z
N ILE A 1 -41.41 22.98 -70.59
CA ILE A 1 -42.08 23.95 -69.69
C ILE A 1 -42.08 23.29 -68.33
N GLU A 2 -41.43 23.91 -67.36
CA GLU A 2 -41.16 23.33 -66.05
C GLU A 2 -42.43 23.18 -65.18
N ASN A 3 -42.37 22.33 -64.16
CA ASN A 3 -42.22 22.86 -62.79
C ASN A 3 -41.90 21.78 -61.76
N GLU A 4 -40.84 22.03 -61.00
CA GLU A 4 -40.63 21.48 -59.66
C GLU A 4 -41.53 22.23 -58.65
N MET A 5 -41.79 21.65 -57.47
CA MET A 5 -41.46 22.24 -56.15
C MET A 5 -42.15 21.55 -54.95
N THR A 6 -41.31 20.86 -54.18
CA THR A 6 -41.15 20.89 -52.71
C THR A 6 -42.22 21.47 -51.75
N PHE A 7 -42.50 20.66 -50.70
CA PHE A 7 -42.66 20.98 -49.26
C PHE A 7 -43.77 21.93 -48.73
N SER A 8 -44.58 21.38 -47.81
CA SER A 8 -44.81 21.95 -46.47
C SER A 8 -45.37 20.87 -45.52
N ALA A 9 -45.22 21.05 -44.20
CA ALA A 9 -45.63 20.09 -43.17
C ALA A 9 -46.45 20.74 -42.05
N THR A 10 -47.40 20.01 -41.45
CA THR A 10 -47.94 20.37 -40.12
C THR A 10 -48.53 19.17 -39.38
N SER A 11 -48.00 18.97 -38.16
CA SER A 11 -48.63 18.40 -36.96
C SER A 11 -49.86 17.47 -37.08
N GLN A 12 -49.71 16.24 -36.59
CA GLN A 12 -50.57 15.75 -35.51
C GLN A 12 -49.77 14.88 -34.53
N SER A 13 -49.98 15.11 -33.23
CA SER A 13 -49.25 14.47 -32.14
C SER A 13 -50.07 13.37 -31.48
N VAL A 14 -49.54 12.15 -31.44
CA VAL A 14 -49.90 11.17 -30.40
C VAL A 14 -48.60 10.60 -29.82
N ASN A 15 -48.48 10.70 -28.50
CA ASN A 15 -47.30 10.33 -27.73
C ASN A 15 -47.59 9.06 -26.92
N ILE A 16 -47.00 7.93 -27.29
CA ILE A 16 -46.80 6.78 -26.39
C ILE A 16 -45.38 6.25 -26.66
N ASN A 17 -44.60 6.10 -25.60
CA ASN A 17 -43.15 5.84 -25.59
C ASN A 17 -42.84 4.96 -24.35
N PRO A 18 -41.69 4.28 -24.23
CA PRO A 18 -40.80 3.61 -25.21
C PRO A 18 -40.79 2.07 -24.96
N ILE A 19 -39.92 1.33 -25.67
CA ILE A 19 -38.87 0.41 -25.13
C ILE A 19 -38.35 -0.52 -26.25
N LEU A 20 -37.03 -0.76 -26.28
CA LEU A 20 -36.26 -1.54 -27.28
C LEU A 20 -36.23 -0.88 -28.69
N SER A 21 -35.10 -0.75 -29.38
CA SER A 21 -33.73 -1.23 -29.10
C SER A 21 -32.68 -0.39 -29.83
N HIS A 22 -31.66 0.08 -29.11
CA HIS A 22 -30.43 0.63 -29.70
C HIS A 22 -29.22 -0.17 -29.19
N LEU A 23 -28.63 -0.96 -30.09
CA LEU A 23 -27.51 -1.85 -29.78
C LEU A 23 -26.40 -1.67 -30.83
N LEU A 24 -25.92 -0.43 -30.97
CA LEU A 24 -24.70 -0.14 -31.71
C LEU A 24 -23.47 -0.55 -30.88
N LEU A 25 -22.68 -1.46 -31.44
CA LEU A 25 -21.57 -2.16 -30.80
C LEU A 25 -20.42 -1.24 -30.38
N LYS A 26 -20.41 -0.79 -29.11
CA LYS A 26 -19.17 -0.31 -28.47
C LYS A 26 -18.23 -1.50 -28.23
N ARG A 27 -17.07 -1.51 -28.90
CA ARG A 27 -16.02 -2.53 -28.73
C ARG A 27 -15.57 -2.59 -27.25
N PRO A 28 -15.48 -3.79 -26.63
CA PRO A 28 -15.07 -3.90 -25.22
C PRO A 28 -13.56 -3.68 -25.03
N LYS A 29 -13.23 -2.96 -23.94
CA LYS A 29 -11.85 -2.63 -23.49
C LYS A 29 -11.04 -3.91 -23.18
N ARG A 30 -9.70 -3.84 -23.24
CA ARG A 30 -8.81 -4.95 -22.86
C ARG A 30 -8.83 -5.15 -21.34
N ALA A 31 -8.77 -6.40 -20.88
CA ALA A 31 -8.84 -6.76 -19.46
C ALA A 31 -7.44 -6.80 -18.80
N THR A 32 -7.42 -6.56 -17.50
CA THR A 32 -6.29 -6.76 -16.56
C THR A 32 -6.89 -7.14 -15.20
N CYS A 33 -6.12 -7.89 -14.39
CA CYS A 33 -6.62 -8.92 -13.47
C CYS A 33 -7.86 -8.52 -12.62
N GLY A 34 -8.87 -9.40 -12.61
CA GLY A 34 -10.24 -9.16 -12.14
C GLY A 34 -11.32 -9.53 -13.19
N PHE A 35 -11.62 -10.84 -13.32
CA PHE A 35 -12.69 -11.47 -14.15
C PHE A 35 -12.66 -11.27 -15.70
N ARG A 36 -13.05 -12.21 -16.59
CA ARG A 36 -13.65 -13.57 -16.55
C ARG A 36 -12.96 -14.52 -17.58
N HIS A 37 -13.25 -15.85 -17.58
CA HIS A 37 -12.77 -17.01 -18.43
C HIS A 37 -13.41 -17.24 -19.83
N PRO A 38 -12.64 -17.57 -20.92
CA PRO A 38 -12.86 -17.18 -22.33
C PRO A 38 -14.26 -16.79 -22.74
N LYS A 39 -14.57 -15.48 -22.74
CA LYS A 39 -14.26 -14.35 -21.81
C LYS A 39 -12.80 -13.92 -21.42
N CYS A 40 -11.85 -14.76 -20.93
CA CYS A 40 -10.40 -14.48 -20.71
C CYS A 40 -9.65 -14.32 -22.05
N ASN A 41 -10.34 -13.91 -23.09
CA ASN A 41 -9.70 -13.52 -24.33
C ASN A 41 -8.99 -12.19 -24.11
N LYS A 42 -7.80 -12.27 -23.50
CA LYS A 42 -6.57 -11.49 -23.71
C LYS A 42 -5.58 -11.86 -22.60
N GLY A 43 -4.42 -12.39 -22.98
CA GLY A 43 -3.31 -12.61 -22.06
C GLY A 43 -2.76 -11.30 -21.48
N CYS A 44 -1.97 -11.41 -20.42
CA CYS A 44 -1.31 -10.29 -19.76
C CYS A 44 -0.47 -9.47 -20.76
N SER A 45 -1.00 -8.33 -21.19
CA SER A 45 -0.32 -7.47 -22.16
C SER A 45 0.63 -6.50 -21.44
N SER A 46 1.90 -6.87 -21.36
CA SER A 46 3.06 -6.09 -21.84
C SER A 46 4.39 -6.69 -21.38
N PRO A 47 5.46 -6.65 -22.20
CA PRO A 47 6.79 -7.07 -21.79
C PRO A 47 7.43 -5.99 -20.90
N GLY A 48 7.62 -6.31 -19.62
CA GLY A 48 8.21 -5.38 -18.65
C GLY A 48 8.15 -5.94 -17.23
N GLN A 49 9.08 -6.83 -16.91
CA GLN A 49 9.61 -7.22 -15.59
C GLN A 49 8.68 -7.29 -14.34
N TYR A 50 7.36 -7.45 -14.50
CA TYR A 50 6.40 -7.59 -13.40
C TYR A 50 5.72 -8.96 -13.41
N TYR A 51 5.63 -9.58 -12.23
CA TYR A 51 5.18 -10.96 -12.01
C TYR A 51 3.79 -11.25 -12.61
N GLY A 52 3.70 -12.24 -13.49
CA GLY A 52 2.52 -12.49 -14.32
C GLY A 52 1.34 -13.11 -13.58
N CYS A 53 0.12 -12.63 -13.86
CA CYS A 53 -1.10 -13.34 -13.47
C CYS A 53 -1.22 -14.65 -14.29
N GLU A 54 -1.62 -15.75 -13.65
CA GLU A 54 -1.98 -17.00 -14.33
C GLU A 54 -3.49 -17.25 -14.23
N CYS A 55 -4.05 -17.92 -15.23
CA CYS A 55 -5.41 -18.44 -15.17
C CYS A 55 -5.34 -19.90 -14.71
N ARG A 56 -5.93 -20.23 -13.56
CA ARG A 56 -5.96 -21.60 -13.01
C ARG A 56 -7.39 -22.02 -12.69
N GLN A 57 -7.68 -23.30 -12.89
CA GLN A 57 -8.92 -23.94 -12.45
C GLN A 57 -8.82 -24.27 -10.96
N ASP A 58 -9.87 -24.05 -10.18
CA ASP A 58 -9.88 -24.43 -8.77
C ASP A 58 -10.16 -25.93 -8.62
N LEU A 59 -9.46 -26.60 -7.69
CA LEU A 59 -9.66 -28.03 -7.42
C LEU A 59 -11.11 -28.30 -6.98
N GLY A 60 -11.83 -29.13 -7.74
CA GLY A 60 -13.26 -29.41 -7.53
C GLY A 60 -14.23 -28.42 -8.18
N SER A 61 -13.74 -27.42 -8.93
CA SER A 61 -14.56 -26.38 -9.56
C SER A 61 -14.60 -26.51 -11.08
N GLN A 62 -15.76 -26.20 -11.68
CA GLN A 62 -15.89 -25.99 -13.14
C GLN A 62 -15.47 -24.57 -13.58
N TYR A 63 -15.05 -23.73 -12.63
CA TYR A 63 -14.70 -22.33 -12.87
C TYR A 63 -13.17 -22.10 -12.84
N TYR A 64 -12.73 -21.11 -13.61
CA TYR A 64 -11.34 -20.67 -13.68
C TYR A 64 -11.21 -19.26 -13.09
N ALA A 65 -10.22 -19.07 -12.23
CA ALA A 65 -9.88 -17.79 -11.61
C ALA A 65 -8.60 -17.21 -12.22
N TYR A 66 -8.53 -15.88 -12.28
CA TYR A 66 -7.26 -15.17 -12.48
C TYR A 66 -6.58 -15.06 -11.12
N ARG A 67 -5.36 -15.55 -11.01
CA ARG A 67 -4.57 -15.45 -9.78
C ARG A 67 -3.28 -14.69 -10.06
N CYS A 68 -2.99 -13.68 -9.24
CA CYS A 68 -1.72 -12.97 -9.29
C CYS A 68 -0.61 -13.87 -8.74
N LYS A 69 0.46 -14.08 -9.52
CA LYS A 69 1.69 -14.67 -8.99
C LYS A 69 2.38 -13.61 -8.13
N VAL A 70 2.55 -13.89 -6.84
CA VAL A 70 3.17 -12.96 -5.89
C VAL A 70 4.35 -13.63 -5.17
N PRO A 71 5.43 -12.89 -4.91
CA PRO A 71 6.51 -13.39 -4.07
C PRO A 71 6.02 -13.46 -2.61
N CYS A 72 6.24 -14.58 -1.95
CA CYS A 72 6.06 -14.73 -0.52
C CYS A 72 7.42 -14.82 0.19
N ASN A 73 7.46 -14.45 1.48
CA ASN A 73 8.67 -14.46 2.29
C ASN A 73 9.26 -15.86 2.61
N ASP A 74 8.56 -16.94 2.26
CA ASP A 74 9.09 -18.31 2.31
C ASP A 74 9.97 -18.68 1.10
N GLY A 75 10.26 -17.71 0.21
CA GLY A 75 11.11 -17.90 -0.97
C GLY A 75 10.36 -18.42 -2.19
N ASP A 76 9.11 -18.84 -2.01
CA ASP A 76 8.24 -19.34 -3.06
C ASP A 76 7.30 -18.26 -3.63
N TYR A 77 6.81 -18.52 -4.83
CA TYR A 77 5.73 -17.74 -5.43
C TYR A 77 4.38 -18.43 -5.21
N LYS A 78 3.41 -17.69 -4.69
CA LYS A 78 2.03 -18.18 -4.54
C LYS A 78 1.08 -17.47 -5.49
N TYR A 79 -0.09 -18.08 -5.67
CA TYR A 79 -1.11 -17.63 -6.62
C TYR A 79 -2.40 -17.32 -5.86
N TYR A 80 -2.68 -16.02 -5.68
CA TYR A 80 -3.87 -15.55 -4.97
C TYR A 80 -4.83 -14.80 -5.91
N ASP A 81 -6.12 -15.01 -5.70
CA ASP A 81 -7.18 -14.14 -6.24
C ASP A 81 -7.53 -13.08 -5.18
N TYR A 82 -6.87 -11.93 -5.25
CA TYR A 82 -7.10 -10.84 -4.31
C TYR A 82 -8.51 -10.24 -4.40
N THR A 83 -9.29 -10.50 -5.48
CA THR A 83 -10.68 -10.02 -5.56
C THR A 83 -11.59 -10.71 -4.54
N GLN A 84 -11.22 -11.91 -4.07
CA GLN A 84 -11.90 -12.63 -2.99
C GLN A 84 -11.53 -12.10 -1.59
N ILE A 85 -10.52 -11.23 -1.49
CA ILE A 85 -10.09 -10.59 -0.25
C ILE A 85 -10.73 -9.20 -0.12
N ALA A 86 -10.64 -8.40 -1.17
CA ALA A 86 -11.36 -7.13 -1.31
C ALA A 86 -11.56 -6.81 -2.80
N GLU A 87 -12.74 -6.30 -3.18
CA GLU A 87 -13.06 -6.00 -4.59
C GLU A 87 -12.05 -5.00 -5.21
N HIS A 88 -11.58 -4.03 -4.42
CA HIS A 88 -10.67 -2.98 -4.85
C HIS A 88 -9.24 -3.13 -4.28
N HIS A 89 -8.84 -4.36 -3.93
CA HIS A 89 -7.52 -4.64 -3.37
C HIS A 89 -6.37 -4.05 -4.20
N SER A 90 -5.37 -3.44 -3.56
CA SER A 90 -4.20 -2.80 -4.17
C SER A 90 -3.43 -3.73 -5.10
N ALA A 91 -3.29 -5.01 -4.76
CA ALA A 91 -2.74 -6.03 -5.67
C ALA A 91 -3.46 -6.13 -7.04
N ASN A 92 -4.74 -5.75 -7.13
CA ASN A 92 -5.52 -5.70 -8.37
C ASN A 92 -5.46 -4.32 -9.06
N SER A 93 -4.92 -3.30 -8.39
CA SER A 93 -4.86 -1.94 -8.93
C SER A 93 -4.10 -1.86 -10.25
N LYS A 94 -4.61 -1.02 -11.14
CA LYS A 94 -4.10 -0.79 -12.48
C LYS A 94 -3.32 0.52 -12.48
N PRO A 95 -2.21 0.63 -13.23
CA PRO A 95 -1.59 1.92 -13.45
C PRO A 95 -2.62 2.92 -14.01
N ASN A 96 -2.59 4.15 -13.51
CA ASN A 96 -3.52 5.17 -13.99
C ASN A 96 -3.11 5.58 -15.43
N PRO A 97 -3.98 5.41 -16.44
CA PRO A 97 -3.62 5.70 -17.84
C PRO A 97 -3.38 7.19 -18.12
N THR A 98 -3.64 8.10 -17.17
CA THR A 98 -3.36 9.54 -17.32
C THR A 98 -1.98 9.96 -16.81
N CYS A 99 -1.25 9.11 -16.09
CA CYS A 99 0.13 9.39 -15.69
C CYS A 99 1.13 8.66 -16.62
N THR A 100 2.22 9.34 -16.96
CA THR A 100 3.34 8.71 -17.68
C THR A 100 4.39 8.32 -16.65
N ILE A 101 4.43 7.04 -16.27
CA ILE A 101 5.46 6.49 -15.38
C ILE A 101 6.83 6.57 -16.08
N THR A 102 7.81 7.16 -15.42
CA THR A 102 9.20 7.32 -15.88
C THR A 102 10.19 6.44 -15.12
N ASP A 103 9.89 6.10 -13.86
CA ASP A 103 10.63 5.12 -13.06
C ASP A 103 9.67 4.39 -12.10
N SER A 104 9.96 3.14 -11.73
CA SER A 104 9.13 2.37 -10.80
C SER A 104 9.88 1.22 -10.15
N GLY A 105 9.56 0.93 -8.89
CA GLY A 105 10.14 -0.18 -8.14
C GLY A 105 11.00 0.29 -6.98
N VAL A 106 11.56 -0.68 -6.25
CA VAL A 106 12.50 -0.45 -5.15
C VAL A 106 13.69 -1.38 -5.34
N THR A 107 14.86 -0.80 -5.63
CA THR A 107 16.11 -1.55 -5.81
C THR A 107 16.57 -2.18 -4.50
N ASN A 108 17.38 -3.25 -4.57
CA ASN A 108 17.94 -3.89 -3.38
C ASN A 108 18.77 -2.93 -2.50
N SER A 109 19.34 -1.86 -3.06
CA SER A 109 20.03 -0.84 -2.27
C SER A 109 19.06 0.04 -1.49
N GLN A 110 17.94 0.43 -2.11
CA GLN A 110 16.86 1.15 -1.44
C GLN A 110 16.18 0.29 -0.39
N LYS A 111 15.90 -1.00 -0.66
CA LYS A 111 15.39 -1.96 0.36
C LYS A 111 16.24 -1.96 1.64
N ARG A 112 17.58 -2.01 1.49
CA ARG A 112 18.52 -1.93 2.62
C ARG A 112 18.49 -0.56 3.31
N GLN A 113 18.44 0.54 2.56
CA GLN A 113 18.33 1.90 3.12
C GLN A 113 17.04 2.06 3.94
N ILE A 114 15.91 1.57 3.42
CA ILE A 114 14.60 1.61 4.08
C ILE A 114 14.66 0.85 5.41
N LEU A 115 15.07 -0.44 5.40
CA LEU A 115 15.19 -1.23 6.62
C LEU A 115 16.13 -0.59 7.64
N ARG A 116 17.31 -0.14 7.17
CA ARG A 116 18.33 0.47 8.03
C ARG A 116 17.77 1.69 8.77
N LEU A 117 17.18 2.64 8.05
CA LEU A 117 16.64 3.87 8.64
C LEU A 117 15.50 3.57 9.64
N HIS A 118 14.56 2.67 9.29
CA HIS A 118 13.48 2.29 10.21
C HIS A 118 14.02 1.65 11.48
N ASN A 119 14.96 0.71 11.38
CA ASN A 119 15.49 -0.01 12.54
C ASN A 119 16.44 0.86 13.38
N GLU A 120 17.21 1.78 12.77
CA GLU A 120 17.98 2.80 13.49
C GLU A 120 17.06 3.74 14.31
N PHE A 121 15.96 4.22 13.71
CA PHE A 121 14.96 5.05 14.40
C PHE A 121 14.23 4.29 15.51
N ARG A 122 13.83 3.03 15.26
CA ARG A 122 13.23 2.14 16.27
C ARG A 122 14.20 1.91 17.44
N ALA A 123 15.47 1.64 17.17
CA ALA A 123 16.48 1.44 18.21
C ALA A 123 16.77 2.73 19.01
N LYS A 124 16.79 3.90 18.35
CA LYS A 124 16.93 5.21 19.01
C LYS A 124 15.80 5.48 20.02
N VAL A 125 14.55 5.19 19.64
CA VAL A 125 13.40 5.31 20.57
C VAL A 125 13.46 4.23 21.65
N ALA A 126 13.79 2.97 21.31
CA ALA A 126 13.90 1.88 22.28
C ALA A 126 14.86 2.23 23.43
N ARG A 127 16.06 2.76 23.14
CA ARG A 127 17.03 3.25 24.14
C ARG A 127 16.58 4.47 24.94
N GLY A 128 15.57 5.20 24.44
CA GLY A 128 15.12 6.48 24.99
C GLY A 128 16.09 7.62 24.67
N ASP A 129 16.69 7.61 23.48
CA ASP A 129 17.62 8.65 23.01
C ASP A 129 16.91 9.77 22.24
N GLU A 130 15.65 9.58 21.84
CA GLU A 130 14.86 10.58 21.11
C GLU A 130 14.27 11.64 22.06
N GLN A 131 14.87 12.83 22.02
CA GLN A 131 14.55 13.97 22.88
C GLN A 131 13.44 14.87 22.31
N ARG A 132 13.10 14.73 21.02
CA ARG A 132 12.25 15.67 20.28
C ARG A 132 10.75 15.46 20.51
N SER A 133 10.31 15.21 21.74
CA SER A 133 8.88 15.24 22.08
C SER A 133 8.39 16.71 22.17
N PRO A 134 7.10 17.00 21.93
CA PRO A 134 6.54 18.34 22.17
C PRO A 134 6.30 18.65 23.65
N ASP A 135 6.25 17.63 24.51
CA ASP A 135 6.17 17.81 25.97
C ASP A 135 7.58 17.93 26.58
N GLN A 136 7.66 18.36 27.85
CA GLN A 136 8.93 18.53 28.59
C GLN A 136 9.72 17.22 28.85
N TYR A 137 9.31 16.12 28.24
CA TYR A 137 9.86 14.79 28.41
C TYR A 137 10.49 14.32 27.10
N LYS A 138 11.35 13.30 27.18
CA LYS A 138 11.80 12.58 25.99
C LYS A 138 10.83 11.46 25.63
N GLN A 139 10.95 10.91 24.43
CA GLN A 139 10.26 9.66 24.11
C GLN A 139 10.73 8.56 25.07
N PRO A 140 9.80 7.83 25.73
CA PRO A 140 10.16 6.83 26.73
C PRO A 140 10.88 5.63 26.09
N ARG A 141 11.68 4.92 26.89
CA ARG A 141 12.32 3.67 26.48
C ARG A 141 11.26 2.62 26.09
N GLY A 142 11.58 1.79 25.10
CA GLY A 142 10.70 0.74 24.59
C GLY A 142 11.23 -0.67 24.90
N SER A 143 10.46 -1.46 25.66
CA SER A 143 10.89 -2.81 26.10
C SER A 143 10.65 -3.91 25.08
N ASN A 144 9.70 -3.73 24.16
CA ASN A 144 9.22 -4.78 23.24
C ASN A 144 9.27 -4.39 21.74
N ILE A 145 9.97 -3.32 21.36
CA ILE A 145 10.05 -2.88 19.95
C ILE A 145 10.86 -3.90 19.13
N LYS A 146 10.25 -4.50 18.11
CA LYS A 146 10.88 -5.53 17.24
C LYS A 146 11.72 -4.91 16.13
N GLU A 147 12.76 -5.60 15.69
CA GLU A 147 13.42 -5.36 14.40
C GLU A 147 12.42 -5.60 13.24
N LEU A 148 12.39 -4.69 12.26
CA LEU A 148 11.66 -4.89 11.01
C LEU A 148 12.49 -5.69 10.01
N ILE A 149 11.84 -6.65 9.34
CA ILE A 149 12.36 -7.37 8.17
C ILE A 149 11.57 -7.00 6.91
N TRP A 150 12.18 -7.21 5.74
CA TRP A 150 11.51 -6.93 4.47
C TRP A 150 10.47 -8.00 4.14
N ASN A 151 9.33 -7.60 3.61
CA ASN A 151 8.33 -8.51 3.05
C ASN A 151 8.00 -8.17 1.60
N ASP A 152 8.27 -9.12 0.70
CA ASP A 152 8.12 -8.91 -0.74
C ASP A 152 6.66 -8.94 -1.21
N GLU A 153 5.73 -9.54 -0.47
CA GLU A 153 4.29 -9.40 -0.76
C GLU A 153 3.78 -8.01 -0.37
N LEU A 154 4.13 -7.53 0.83
CA LEU A 154 3.81 -6.16 1.26
C LEU A 154 4.36 -5.13 0.27
N ALA A 155 5.58 -5.35 -0.24
CA ALA A 155 6.22 -4.52 -1.25
C ALA A 155 5.51 -4.60 -2.60
N TYR A 156 5.10 -5.80 -3.05
CA TYR A 156 4.28 -5.97 -4.25
C TYR A 156 2.96 -5.19 -4.15
N ILE A 157 2.25 -5.32 -3.01
CA ILE A 157 0.99 -4.61 -2.76
C ILE A 157 1.23 -3.08 -2.75
N ALA A 158 2.28 -2.61 -2.07
CA ALA A 158 2.65 -1.20 -2.01
C ALA A 158 3.00 -0.62 -3.39
N GLN A 159 3.78 -1.35 -4.20
CA GLN A 159 4.13 -0.95 -5.56
C GLN A 159 2.91 -0.88 -6.49
N LYS A 160 1.96 -1.81 -6.31
CA LYS A 160 0.71 -1.83 -7.09
C LYS A 160 -0.22 -0.68 -6.71
N TRP A 161 -0.19 -0.22 -5.46
CA TRP A 161 -0.82 1.04 -5.05
C TRP A 161 -0.09 2.26 -5.62
N ALA A 162 1.24 2.34 -5.44
CA ALA A 162 2.07 3.45 -5.93
C ALA A 162 1.85 3.72 -7.42
N ASN A 163 1.87 2.68 -8.26
CA ASN A 163 1.67 2.75 -9.71
C ASN A 163 0.33 3.40 -10.16
N ARG A 164 -0.62 3.66 -9.25
CA ARG A 164 -1.83 4.45 -9.54
C ARG A 164 -1.55 5.94 -9.74
N CYS A 165 -0.37 6.45 -9.41
CA CYS A 165 -0.03 7.88 -9.56
C CYS A 165 -1.07 8.82 -8.92
N SER A 166 -1.60 8.44 -7.75
CA SER A 166 -2.67 9.15 -7.06
C SER A 166 -2.28 9.23 -5.61
N TYR A 167 -2.00 10.44 -5.12
CA TYR A 167 -1.68 10.65 -3.72
C TYR A 167 -2.90 10.31 -2.84
N GLY A 168 -2.66 9.54 -1.78
CA GLY A 168 -3.69 9.07 -0.86
C GLY A 168 -3.51 7.60 -0.45
N HIS A 169 -4.22 7.21 0.60
CA HIS A 169 -4.32 5.83 1.06
C HIS A 169 -5.46 5.09 0.34
N GLU A 170 -5.43 3.75 0.37
CA GLU A 170 -6.61 2.94 0.11
C GLU A 170 -7.79 3.34 1.01
N SER A 171 -9.01 3.18 0.51
CA SER A 171 -10.24 3.56 1.21
C SER A 171 -10.50 2.69 2.44
N ASN A 172 -9.96 1.46 2.44
CA ASN A 172 -10.11 0.49 3.52
C ASN A 172 -8.81 -0.31 3.73
N GLY A 173 -8.42 -0.57 4.97
CA GLY A 173 -7.26 -1.41 5.30
C GLY A 173 -7.36 -2.86 4.79
N LEU A 174 -8.57 -3.35 4.49
CA LEU A 174 -8.77 -4.62 3.78
C LEU A 174 -8.13 -4.66 2.39
N GLU A 175 -8.01 -3.50 1.73
CA GLU A 175 -7.53 -3.37 0.36
C GLU A 175 -6.00 -3.57 0.26
N ARG A 176 -5.28 -3.66 1.38
CA ARG A 176 -3.82 -3.86 1.44
C ARG A 176 -3.38 -5.13 2.20
N ARG A 177 -4.28 -6.09 2.39
CA ARG A 177 -4.03 -7.34 3.15
C ARG A 177 -3.02 -8.27 2.44
N SER A 178 -2.15 -8.88 3.23
CA SER A 178 -1.12 -9.85 2.80
C SER A 178 -1.57 -11.29 3.08
N PRO A 179 -2.08 -12.06 2.10
CA PRO A 179 -2.46 -13.47 2.26
C PRO A 179 -1.28 -14.47 2.24
N CYS A 180 -0.04 -14.07 1.90
CA CYS A 180 1.14 -14.87 2.23
C CYS A 180 1.29 -15.00 3.76
N SER A 181 1.07 -13.89 4.49
CA SER A 181 1.09 -13.89 5.95
C SER A 181 -0.22 -14.46 6.52
N ARG A 182 -0.09 -15.41 7.44
CA ARG A 182 -1.20 -15.91 8.26
C ARG A 182 -1.16 -15.36 9.69
N SER A 183 -0.08 -14.69 10.06
CA SER A 183 0.19 -14.17 11.40
C SER A 183 -0.57 -12.88 11.70
N TYR A 184 -1.03 -12.16 10.68
CA TYR A 184 -1.82 -10.94 10.83
C TYR A 184 -2.83 -10.72 9.71
N TYR A 185 -3.81 -9.86 9.97
CA TYR A 185 -4.92 -9.55 9.05
C TYR A 185 -4.90 -8.09 8.59
N TYR A 186 -4.65 -7.17 9.51
CA TYR A 186 -4.54 -5.74 9.24
C TYR A 186 -3.12 -5.37 8.83
N VAL A 187 -3.01 -4.50 7.82
CA VAL A 187 -1.77 -3.94 7.30
C VAL A 187 -1.88 -2.42 7.36
N GLY A 188 -0.87 -1.77 7.96
CA GLY A 188 -0.75 -0.33 8.04
C GLY A 188 -0.04 0.24 6.82
N GLN A 189 -0.05 1.56 6.65
CA GLN A 189 0.60 2.20 5.51
C GLN A 189 1.07 3.62 5.84
N ASN A 190 2.28 3.96 5.42
CA ASN A 190 2.76 5.35 5.32
C ASN A 190 2.93 5.71 3.83
N ILE A 191 2.65 6.96 3.49
CA ILE A 191 2.81 7.49 2.14
C ILE A 191 3.59 8.81 2.15
N TYR A 192 4.32 9.09 1.08
CA TYR A 192 5.04 10.35 0.90
C TYR A 192 5.09 10.70 -0.58
N TYR A 193 5.04 11.98 -0.92
CA TYR A 193 5.22 12.44 -2.30
C TYR A 193 6.12 13.68 -2.35
N ILE A 194 6.79 13.86 -3.48
CA ILE A 194 7.60 15.03 -3.79
C ILE A 194 7.47 15.35 -5.28
N THR A 195 7.28 16.62 -5.62
CA THR A 195 7.16 17.11 -7.01
C THR A 195 8.53 17.26 -7.67
N THR A 196 9.37 16.23 -7.58
CA THR A 196 10.66 16.13 -8.27
C THR A 196 10.98 14.66 -8.52
N ALA A 197 11.61 14.35 -9.66
CA ALA A 197 12.12 13.02 -9.97
C ALA A 197 13.42 12.74 -9.20
N GLY A 198 13.54 11.56 -8.59
CA GLY A 198 14.80 11.14 -7.96
C GLY A 198 14.60 10.21 -6.75
N ASN A 199 15.70 9.80 -6.15
CA ASN A 199 15.70 8.96 -4.95
C ASN A 199 15.65 9.82 -3.66
N TYR A 200 14.49 9.88 -3.03
CA TYR A 200 14.18 10.65 -1.83
C TYR A 200 13.69 9.75 -0.67
N TRP A 201 14.04 8.45 -0.67
CA TRP A 201 13.67 7.53 0.42
C TRP A 201 14.10 8.03 1.80
N GLU A 202 15.26 8.68 1.91
CA GLU A 202 15.72 9.25 3.18
C GLU A 202 14.86 10.41 3.65
N ASN A 203 14.44 11.30 2.74
CA ASN A 203 13.52 12.39 3.04
C ASN A 203 12.12 11.88 3.42
N ALA A 204 11.63 10.86 2.73
CA ALA A 204 10.33 10.24 3.04
C ALA A 204 10.31 9.65 4.46
N ILE A 205 11.31 8.81 4.78
CA ILE A 205 11.38 8.10 6.07
C ILE A 205 11.72 9.06 7.21
N THR A 206 12.61 10.04 6.99
CA THR A 206 12.91 11.08 7.99
C THR A 206 11.71 11.99 8.20
N GLY A 207 10.95 12.32 7.14
CA GLY A 207 9.72 13.09 7.25
C GLY A 207 8.65 12.39 8.09
N TRP A 208 8.42 11.10 7.85
CA TRP A 208 7.55 10.27 8.68
C TRP A 208 8.01 10.18 10.14
N TYR A 209 9.32 10.06 10.38
CA TYR A 209 9.87 9.98 11.73
C TYR A 209 9.84 11.34 12.46
N ASP A 210 9.93 12.45 11.72
CA ASP A 210 10.01 13.79 12.29
C ASP A 210 8.70 14.29 12.92
N GLU A 211 7.56 13.63 12.66
CA GLU A 211 6.30 13.80 13.41
C GLU A 211 6.45 13.48 14.92
N VAL A 212 7.59 12.91 15.34
CA VAL A 212 7.94 12.79 16.77
C VAL A 212 7.91 14.15 17.48
N LYS A 213 8.25 15.23 16.76
CA LYS A 213 8.19 16.64 17.24
C LYS A 213 6.80 17.02 17.72
N ASP A 214 5.79 16.36 17.20
CA ASP A 214 4.38 16.62 17.44
C ASP A 214 3.70 15.46 18.19
N THR A 215 4.46 14.43 18.63
CA THR A 215 3.95 13.23 19.31
C THR A 215 4.28 13.24 20.81
N PRO A 216 3.38 13.69 21.72
CA PRO A 216 3.62 13.70 23.16
C PRO A 216 4.04 12.33 23.73
N SER A 217 5.02 12.32 24.62
CA SER A 217 5.61 11.12 25.24
C SER A 217 4.58 10.18 25.88
N ARG A 218 3.45 10.72 26.34
CA ARG A 218 2.32 9.97 26.92
C ARG A 218 1.69 8.98 25.93
N LEU A 219 1.70 9.28 24.63
CA LEU A 219 1.04 8.46 23.60
C LEU A 219 1.67 7.08 23.42
N ALA A 220 2.95 6.90 23.82
CA ALA A 220 3.60 5.59 23.86
C ALA A 220 2.74 4.52 24.57
N ARG A 221 2.08 4.90 25.68
CA ARG A 221 1.20 4.03 26.49
C ARG A 221 -0.25 3.95 26.01
N LYS A 222 -0.67 4.82 25.10
CA LYS A 222 -2.04 4.84 24.59
C LYS A 222 -2.10 5.73 23.36
N TYR A 223 -2.19 5.11 22.19
CA TYR A 223 -2.45 5.79 20.94
C TYR A 223 -3.88 6.32 20.94
N GLU A 224 -4.03 7.63 20.67
CA GLU A 224 -5.31 8.34 20.71
C GLU A 224 -5.40 9.23 19.47
N ILE A 225 -6.45 9.05 18.67
CA ILE A 225 -6.68 9.79 17.42
C ILE A 225 -7.18 11.20 17.77
N GLY A 226 -6.69 12.22 17.07
CA GLY A 226 -7.15 13.61 17.23
C GLY A 226 -6.69 14.31 18.51
N VAL A 227 -5.70 13.75 19.22
CA VAL A 227 -5.06 14.40 20.37
C VAL A 227 -4.17 15.58 19.97
N THR A 228 -3.63 15.54 18.76
CA THR A 228 -2.82 16.57 18.12
C THR A 228 -3.60 17.19 16.98
N LEU A 229 -3.34 18.47 16.68
CA LEU A 229 -3.78 19.08 15.42
C LEU A 229 -2.93 18.56 14.23
N GLU A 230 -1.70 18.13 14.52
CA GLU A 230 -0.74 17.60 13.56
C GLU A 230 -0.92 16.10 13.29
N MET A 231 -0.43 15.67 12.13
CA MET A 231 -0.31 14.25 11.78
C MET A 231 0.85 13.61 12.55
N ILE A 232 0.52 12.58 13.34
CA ILE A 232 1.49 11.74 14.07
C ILE A 232 1.45 10.26 13.61
N GLY A 233 0.60 9.96 12.63
CA GLY A 233 0.28 8.60 12.22
C GLY A 233 1.47 7.87 11.59
N HIS A 234 2.34 8.57 10.87
CA HIS A 234 3.47 7.94 10.21
C HIS A 234 4.56 7.56 11.23
N TYR A 235 4.89 8.46 12.17
CA TYR A 235 5.83 8.15 13.26
C TYR A 235 5.30 7.00 14.13
N THR A 236 4.04 7.09 14.58
CA THR A 236 3.47 6.06 15.46
C THR A 236 3.38 4.68 14.80
N GLN A 237 3.16 4.61 13.47
CA GLN A 237 3.26 3.36 12.71
C GLN A 237 4.70 2.84 12.60
N MET A 238 5.69 3.71 12.35
CA MET A 238 7.11 3.30 12.29
C MET A 238 7.60 2.72 13.63
N LEU A 239 7.07 3.20 14.75
CA LEU A 239 7.47 2.80 16.11
C LEU A 239 6.59 1.74 16.75
N TRP A 240 5.53 1.29 16.07
CA TRP A 240 4.59 0.30 16.59
C TRP A 240 5.32 -1.02 16.91
N ALA A 241 5.28 -1.44 18.17
CA ALA A 241 6.08 -2.57 18.67
C ALA A 241 5.69 -3.89 18.02
N ASP A 242 4.40 -4.08 17.73
CA ASP A 242 3.92 -5.34 17.16
C ASP A 242 4.20 -5.50 15.66
N THR A 243 4.42 -4.41 14.93
CA THR A 243 4.89 -4.42 13.54
C THR A 243 6.29 -5.04 13.47
N TYR A 244 6.49 -6.02 12.59
CA TYR A 244 7.79 -6.67 12.35
C TYR A 244 8.12 -6.90 10.87
N GLU A 245 7.17 -6.72 9.96
CA GLU A 245 7.39 -6.78 8.51
C GLU A 245 7.11 -5.42 7.87
N ILE A 246 7.93 -5.04 6.89
CA ILE A 246 7.73 -3.85 6.05
C ILE A 246 7.98 -4.19 4.59
N GLY A 247 7.14 -3.68 3.69
CA GLY A 247 7.37 -3.78 2.26
C GLY A 247 6.91 -2.52 1.56
N CYS A 248 7.77 -1.97 0.70
CA CYS A 248 7.55 -0.66 0.10
C CYS A 248 7.61 -0.68 -1.43
N GLY A 249 6.93 0.29 -2.04
CA GLY A 249 6.93 0.59 -3.45
C GLY A 249 7.20 2.07 -3.71
N ALA A 250 7.74 2.40 -4.88
CA ALA A 250 7.91 3.78 -5.33
C ALA A 250 7.63 3.90 -6.84
N VAL A 251 7.11 5.04 -7.26
CA VAL A 251 6.92 5.39 -8.67
C VAL A 251 7.32 6.84 -8.90
N THR A 252 8.02 7.09 -10.01
CA THR A 252 8.19 8.44 -10.57
C THR A 252 7.31 8.53 -11.80
N TYR A 253 6.52 9.61 -11.91
CA TYR A 253 5.65 9.84 -13.06
C TYR A 253 5.65 11.32 -13.46
N LEU A 254 5.17 11.60 -14.68
CA LEU A 254 4.88 12.94 -15.16
C LEU A 254 3.42 13.31 -14.90
N GLU A 255 3.21 14.54 -14.43
CA GLU A 255 1.91 15.14 -14.18
C GLU A 255 1.94 16.59 -14.71
N GLY A 256 1.25 16.82 -15.84
CA GLY A 256 1.42 18.05 -16.61
C GLY A 256 2.86 18.19 -17.12
N TYR A 257 3.52 19.30 -16.75
CA TYR A 257 4.94 19.56 -17.04
C TYR A 257 5.88 19.18 -15.89
N GLY A 258 5.34 18.78 -14.73
CA GLY A 258 6.12 18.38 -13.56
C GLY A 258 6.40 16.88 -13.54
N SER A 259 7.36 16.49 -12.71
CA SER A 259 7.52 15.08 -12.32
C SER A 259 7.28 14.94 -10.82
N THR A 260 6.53 13.90 -10.44
CA THR A 260 6.21 13.57 -9.07
C THR A 260 6.76 12.18 -8.76
N THR A 261 7.46 12.05 -7.63
CA THR A 261 7.82 10.75 -7.07
C THR A 261 6.92 10.45 -5.87
N PHE A 262 6.26 9.28 -5.89
CA PHE A 262 5.34 8.82 -4.86
C PHE A 262 5.87 7.53 -4.22
N TYR A 263 5.87 7.50 -2.89
CA TYR A 263 6.44 6.46 -2.04
C TYR A 263 5.36 5.88 -1.13
N VAL A 264 5.32 4.55 -1.03
CA VAL A 264 4.36 3.81 -0.22
C VAL A 264 5.09 2.74 0.57
N CYS A 265 4.93 2.68 1.88
CA CYS A 265 5.39 1.57 2.72
C CYS A 265 4.22 0.93 3.44
N ASN A 266 4.03 -0.37 3.27
CA ASN A 266 3.06 -1.18 3.99
C ASN A 266 3.72 -1.88 5.18
N TYR A 267 3.00 -1.99 6.30
CA TYR A 267 3.50 -2.48 7.58
C TYR A 267 2.66 -3.66 8.10
N GLY A 268 3.32 -4.76 8.45
CA GLY A 268 2.69 -6.01 8.91
C GLY A 268 3.18 -6.45 10.29
N PRO A 269 2.28 -6.76 11.25
CA PRO A 269 0.92 -6.24 11.35
C PRO A 269 0.88 -4.71 11.26
N GLY A 270 -0.27 -4.14 10.89
CA GLY A 270 -0.50 -2.70 10.98
C GLY A 270 -0.65 -2.21 12.43
N GLY A 271 -0.25 -0.97 12.67
CA GLY A 271 -0.30 -0.30 13.96
C GLY A 271 -1.46 0.69 14.11
N ASN A 272 -1.25 1.76 14.88
CA ASN A 272 -2.18 2.88 15.04
C ASN A 272 -3.60 2.48 15.47
N THR A 273 -3.73 1.38 16.21
CA THR A 273 -5.02 0.94 16.75
C THR A 273 -5.37 1.80 17.96
N ALA A 274 -6.47 2.55 17.88
CA ALA A 274 -6.91 3.46 18.93
C ALA A 274 -7.07 2.73 20.28
N GLY A 275 -6.51 3.31 21.34
CA GLY A 275 -6.52 2.77 22.70
C GLY A 275 -5.44 1.73 23.01
N GLN A 276 -4.67 1.25 22.03
CA GLN A 276 -3.52 0.37 22.25
C GLN A 276 -2.23 1.15 22.52
N GLU A 277 -1.24 0.51 23.14
CA GLU A 277 0.11 1.10 23.33
C GLU A 277 0.87 1.09 22.00
N ILE A 278 1.64 2.14 21.69
CA ILE A 278 2.55 2.13 20.53
C ILE A 278 3.69 1.13 20.82
N TYR A 279 4.22 1.19 22.03
CA TYR A 279 5.20 0.24 22.57
C TYR A 279 5.14 0.26 24.09
N LYS A 280 5.51 -0.86 24.72
CA LYS A 280 5.61 -0.96 26.17
C LYS A 280 6.80 -0.17 26.68
N ARG A 281 6.63 0.51 27.82
CA ARG A 281 7.71 1.25 28.48
C ARG A 281 8.57 0.33 29.35
N GLY A 282 9.88 0.31 29.12
CA GLY A 282 10.83 -0.44 29.96
C GLY A 282 12.23 -0.48 29.36
N GLU A 283 13.13 -1.27 29.94
CA GLU A 283 14.51 -1.37 29.45
C GLU A 283 14.58 -2.00 28.04
N PRO A 284 15.52 -1.56 27.15
CA PRO A 284 15.52 -1.97 25.76
C PRO A 284 15.63 -3.48 25.59
N ALA A 285 14.70 -4.04 24.79
CA ALA A 285 14.58 -5.46 24.52
C ALA A 285 14.51 -6.35 25.79
N SER A 286 13.83 -5.88 26.84
CA SER A 286 13.55 -6.66 28.06
C SER A 286 12.25 -7.48 28.01
N GLU A 287 11.31 -7.14 27.11
CA GLU A 287 10.00 -7.80 26.98
C GLU A 287 9.79 -8.45 25.60
N CYS A 288 10.83 -9.10 25.07
CA CYS A 288 10.78 -9.72 23.74
C CYS A 288 10.05 -11.08 23.69
N GLY A 289 9.64 -11.63 24.83
CA GLY A 289 9.07 -12.97 24.89
C GLY A 289 10.00 -14.02 24.29
N SER A 290 9.46 -14.96 23.51
CA SER A 290 10.19 -16.08 22.93
C SER A 290 11.08 -15.74 21.72
N SER A 291 10.91 -14.58 21.07
CA SER A 291 11.79 -14.21 19.95
C SER A 291 13.18 -13.74 20.41
N GLY A 292 13.29 -13.26 21.66
CA GLY A 292 14.55 -12.77 22.23
C GLY A 292 15.01 -11.44 21.62
N ARG A 293 16.27 -11.09 21.84
CA ARG A 293 16.87 -9.83 21.33
C ARG A 293 17.31 -10.02 19.88
N SER A 294 17.23 -8.97 19.07
CA SER A 294 17.81 -8.97 17.71
C SER A 294 19.34 -9.10 17.77
N ASN A 295 19.90 -9.86 16.83
CA ASN A 295 21.33 -9.98 16.62
C ASN A 295 21.92 -8.74 15.93
N ASN A 296 21.14 -8.06 15.08
CA ASN A 296 21.58 -6.89 14.32
C ASN A 296 21.41 -5.59 15.13
N TYR A 297 20.34 -5.51 15.94
CA TYR A 297 19.96 -4.33 16.71
C TYR A 297 19.68 -4.74 18.17
N ARG A 298 20.72 -4.82 19.01
CA ARG A 298 20.63 -5.42 20.36
C ARG A 298 19.65 -4.71 21.32
N ASP A 299 19.23 -3.49 21.00
CA ASP A 299 18.21 -2.71 21.73
C ASP A 299 16.77 -3.06 21.32
N LEU A 300 16.61 -3.81 20.23
CA LEU A 300 15.34 -4.30 19.70
C LEU A 300 15.16 -5.79 20.00
N CYS A 301 13.91 -6.21 20.02
CA CYS A 301 13.55 -7.61 19.95
C CYS A 301 13.82 -8.17 18.56
N ALA A 302 14.07 -9.47 18.46
CA ALA A 302 14.14 -10.14 17.17
C ALA A 302 12.79 -9.99 16.43
N PRO A 303 12.79 -10.11 15.08
CA PRO A 303 11.57 -10.09 14.28
C PRO A 303 10.51 -11.09 14.79
N GLY A 304 9.25 -10.83 14.45
CA GLY A 304 8.15 -11.73 14.76
C GLY A 304 8.23 -13.08 14.03
N PRO A 305 7.38 -14.05 14.42
CA PRO A 305 7.31 -15.38 13.81
C PRO A 305 6.66 -15.39 12.42
#